data_AF-A0A1H7ILM2-F1
#
_entry.id   AF-A0A1H7ILM2-F1
#
_cell.length_a   1.000
_cell.length_b   1.000
_cell.length_c   1.000
_cell.angle_alpha   90.00
_cell.angle_beta   90.00
_cell.angle_gamma   90.00
#
_symmetry.space_group_name_H-M   'P 1'
#
loop_
_entity.id
_entity.type
_entity.pdbx_description
1 polymer ?
#
loop_
_entity_poly.entity_id
_entity_poly.type
_entity_poly.pdbx_seq_one_letter_code
_entity_poly.pdbx_strand_id
1 'polypeptide(L)'
;MAGSLRFAQASLANPGRRALNASLDGGTLSNPGTTALSLRRLGVTGRLSCSEGFRADGEIVLINARIEGSLEFHGAALSNPGGRVLSLWEVIAGGGIGCCEGFAATGDVSISNSRIAATLCLAETTIDGDLHLRGVEAASLKIGPRTELLRAVDLRHSRVGVRR
;
A
#
# COMPACT_ATOMS: atom_id res chain seq x y z
N MET A 1 -19.35 -18.50 1.64
CA MET A 1 -18.81 -18.37 3.00
C MET A 1 -17.33 -18.04 2.88
N ALA A 2 -16.95 -16.76 2.97
CA ALA A 2 -15.55 -16.37 3.02
C ALA A 2 -15.08 -16.53 4.47
N GLY A 3 -14.31 -17.58 4.75
CA GLY A 3 -13.64 -17.74 6.04
C GLY A 3 -12.50 -16.72 6.12
N SER A 4 -12.54 -15.80 7.09
CA SER A 4 -11.43 -14.89 7.32
C SER A 4 -10.22 -15.66 7.87
N LEU A 5 -9.14 -15.77 7.10
CA LEU A 5 -7.86 -16.25 7.62
C LEU A 5 -7.24 -15.12 8.45
N ARG A 6 -7.02 -15.40 9.75
CA ARG A 6 -6.33 -14.51 10.68
C ARG A 6 -4.89 -14.97 10.85
N PHE A 7 -3.92 -14.12 10.51
CA PHE A 7 -2.51 -14.36 10.86
C PHE A 7 -2.06 -13.31 11.88
N ALA A 8 -1.33 -13.74 12.91
CA ALA A 8 -0.74 -12.80 13.88
C ALA A 8 0.36 -11.95 13.24
N GLN A 9 1.09 -12.50 12.27
CA GLN A 9 2.02 -11.78 11.41
C GLN A 9 2.29 -12.66 10.20
N ALA A 10 2.64 -12.05 9.07
CA ALA A 10 3.08 -12.79 7.90
C ALA A 10 4.35 -12.14 7.32
N SER A 11 5.26 -12.99 6.85
CA SER A 11 6.42 -12.56 6.08
C SER A 11 6.50 -13.39 4.82
N LEU A 12 6.56 -12.72 3.67
CA LEU A 12 6.75 -13.37 2.38
C LEU A 12 7.99 -12.76 1.71
N ALA A 13 8.99 -13.59 1.51
CA ALA A 13 10.21 -13.24 0.79
C ALA A 13 10.57 -14.39 -0.16
N ASN A 14 10.79 -14.07 -1.44
CA ASN A 14 11.16 -15.04 -2.46
C ASN A 14 12.40 -14.56 -3.22
N PRO A 15 13.58 -14.55 -2.58
CA PRO A 15 14.81 -14.14 -3.26
C PRO A 15 15.06 -15.07 -4.46
N GLY A 16 15.05 -14.49 -5.66
CA GLY A 16 15.31 -15.22 -6.91
C GLY A 16 14.12 -15.99 -7.49
N ARG A 17 12.93 -15.95 -6.89
CA ARG A 17 11.71 -16.57 -7.43
C ARG A 17 10.61 -15.51 -7.60
N ARG A 18 9.86 -15.58 -8.69
CA ARG A 18 8.74 -14.66 -8.95
C ARG A 18 7.42 -15.41 -8.89
N ALA A 19 6.54 -14.98 -8.00
CA ALA A 19 5.17 -15.49 -7.99
C ALA A 19 4.37 -14.85 -9.13
N LEU A 20 3.40 -15.57 -9.71
CA LEU A 20 2.51 -14.98 -10.71
C LEU A 20 1.61 -13.93 -10.06
N ASN A 21 0.87 -14.29 -9.02
CA ASN A 21 0.05 -13.35 -8.24
C ASN A 21 0.21 -13.68 -6.75
N ALA A 22 -0.08 -12.70 -5.89
CA ALA A 22 -0.25 -12.89 -4.46
C ALA A 22 -1.52 -12.13 -4.02
N SER A 23 -2.42 -12.80 -3.30
CA SER A 23 -3.66 -12.19 -2.79
C SER A 23 -3.82 -12.49 -1.30
N LEU A 24 -4.21 -11.45 -0.57
CA LEU A 24 -4.60 -11.43 0.83
C LEU A 24 -6.03 -10.85 0.96
N ASP A 25 -6.80 -10.87 -0.12
CA ASP A 25 -8.12 -10.25 -0.20
C ASP A 25 -9.07 -10.81 0.87
N GLY A 26 -9.79 -9.92 1.55
CA GLY A 26 -10.66 -10.27 2.69
C GLY A 26 -9.96 -10.82 3.93
N GLY A 27 -8.62 -10.87 3.94
CA GLY A 27 -7.82 -11.36 5.05
C GLY A 27 -7.80 -10.41 6.25
N THR A 28 -7.35 -10.91 7.40
CA THR A 28 -7.10 -10.07 8.59
C THR A 28 -5.73 -10.39 9.17
N LEU A 29 -4.90 -9.37 9.33
CA LEU A 29 -3.60 -9.46 10.00
C LEU A 29 -3.63 -8.62 11.29
N SER A 30 -3.02 -9.10 12.36
CA SER A 30 -3.01 -8.34 13.63
C SER A 30 -1.72 -8.56 14.40
N ASN A 31 -0.87 -7.54 14.39
CA ASN A 31 0.32 -7.36 15.22
C ASN A 31 0.39 -5.89 15.70
N PRO A 32 -0.49 -5.48 16.63
CA PRO A 32 -0.71 -4.08 16.98
C PRO A 32 0.56 -3.40 17.50
N GLY A 33 0.83 -2.17 17.06
CA GLY A 33 2.02 -1.40 17.44
C GLY A 33 3.33 -1.90 16.83
N THR A 34 3.29 -2.94 15.98
CA THR A 34 4.46 -3.54 15.31
C THR A 34 4.12 -3.85 13.84
N THR A 35 4.92 -4.65 13.13
CA THR A 35 4.70 -5.04 11.74
C THR A 35 3.77 -6.25 11.62
N ALA A 36 2.61 -6.07 10.99
CA ALA A 36 1.65 -7.14 10.69
C ALA A 36 2.04 -7.93 9.43
N LEU A 37 2.65 -7.27 8.45
CA LEU A 37 3.07 -7.88 7.18
C LEU A 37 4.41 -7.33 6.71
N SER A 38 5.38 -8.22 6.46
CA SER A 38 6.70 -7.86 5.92
C SER A 38 6.94 -8.55 4.58
N LEU A 39 7.11 -7.75 3.52
CA LEU A 39 7.28 -8.20 2.14
C LEU A 39 8.59 -7.64 1.55
N ARG A 40 9.71 -8.00 2.17
CA ARG A 40 11.04 -7.50 1.77
C ARG A 40 11.56 -8.29 0.57
N ARG A 41 12.03 -7.58 -0.46
CA ARG A 41 12.59 -8.16 -1.69
C ARG A 41 11.63 -9.12 -2.40
N LEU A 42 10.33 -8.90 -2.25
CA LEU A 42 9.30 -9.68 -2.92
C LEU A 42 9.35 -9.45 -4.44
N GLY A 43 9.24 -10.53 -5.22
CA GLY A 43 9.06 -10.48 -6.67
C GLY A 43 7.72 -11.08 -7.09
N VAL A 44 6.88 -10.28 -7.75
CA VAL A 44 5.59 -10.72 -8.32
C VAL A 44 5.52 -10.27 -9.78
N THR A 45 5.19 -11.17 -10.72
CA THR A 45 5.06 -10.81 -12.15
C THR A 45 3.68 -10.24 -12.49
N GLY A 46 2.66 -10.62 -11.73
CA GLY A 46 1.30 -10.09 -11.81
C GLY A 46 1.02 -9.12 -10.68
N ARG A 47 -0.10 -9.28 -9.98
CA ARG A 47 -0.56 -8.34 -8.93
C ARG A 47 -0.30 -8.86 -7.52
N LEU A 48 -0.10 -7.92 -6.60
CA LEU A 48 -0.22 -8.13 -5.15
C LEU A 48 -1.49 -7.42 -4.67
N SER A 49 -2.48 -8.19 -4.21
CA SER A 49 -3.78 -7.66 -3.78
C SER A 49 -3.99 -7.86 -2.27
N CYS A 50 -4.39 -6.78 -1.60
CA CYS A 50 -4.79 -6.69 -0.19
C CYS A 50 -6.11 -5.91 -0.13
N SER A 51 -7.12 -6.37 -0.86
CA SER A 51 -8.39 -5.67 -1.12
C SER A 51 -9.57 -6.43 -0.52
N GLU A 52 -10.79 -6.15 -0.99
CA GLU A 52 -12.02 -6.90 -0.65
C GLU A 52 -12.28 -7.01 0.87
N GLY A 53 -12.11 -5.90 1.60
CA GLY A 53 -12.33 -5.86 3.05
C GLY A 53 -11.16 -6.40 3.88
N PHE A 54 -9.97 -6.51 3.27
CA PHE A 54 -8.73 -6.77 3.97
C PHE A 54 -8.51 -5.78 5.13
N ARG A 55 -8.05 -6.32 6.28
CA ARG A 55 -7.77 -5.54 7.49
C ARG A 55 -6.38 -5.84 8.03
N ALA A 56 -5.69 -4.81 8.48
CA ALA A 56 -4.45 -4.97 9.24
C ALA A 56 -4.43 -4.07 10.47
N ASP A 57 -4.09 -4.66 11.61
CA ASP A 57 -3.70 -3.94 12.83
C ASP A 57 -2.18 -4.10 13.00
N GLY A 58 -1.44 -3.01 12.91
CA GLY A 58 0.02 -2.99 12.72
C GLY A 58 0.44 -2.58 11.31
N GLU A 59 1.74 -2.38 11.13
CA GLU A 59 2.35 -1.85 9.91
C GLU A 59 2.46 -2.92 8.81
N ILE A 60 2.18 -2.52 7.57
CA ILE A 60 2.52 -3.27 6.36
C ILE A 60 3.77 -2.67 5.72
N VAL A 61 4.81 -3.49 5.56
CA VAL A 61 6.13 -3.06 5.10
C VAL A 61 6.50 -3.76 3.79
N LEU A 62 6.73 -2.99 2.73
CA LEU A 62 7.31 -3.44 1.48
C LEU A 62 8.63 -2.69 1.26
N ILE A 63 9.74 -3.44 1.19
CA ILE A 63 11.08 -2.85 0.98
C ILE A 63 11.75 -3.56 -0.18
N ASN A 64 12.23 -2.81 -1.17
CA ASN A 64 12.89 -3.37 -2.35
C ASN A 64 12.00 -4.39 -3.10
N ALA A 65 10.67 -4.22 -3.05
CA ALA A 65 9.73 -5.11 -3.72
C ALA A 65 9.58 -4.73 -5.20
N ARG A 66 9.46 -5.74 -6.06
CA ARG A 66 9.21 -5.58 -7.50
C ARG A 66 7.92 -6.30 -7.86
N ILE A 67 6.89 -5.52 -8.20
CA ILE A 67 5.61 -6.00 -8.70
C ILE A 67 5.52 -5.55 -10.15
N GLU A 68 5.55 -6.47 -11.12
CA GLU A 68 5.45 -6.08 -12.54
C GLU A 68 4.02 -5.66 -12.92
N GLY A 69 3.01 -6.13 -12.19
CA GLY A 69 1.65 -5.60 -12.23
C GLY A 69 1.38 -4.54 -11.15
N SER A 70 0.17 -4.54 -10.62
CA SER A 70 -0.30 -3.56 -9.63
C SER A 70 -0.16 -4.04 -8.18
N LEU A 71 0.00 -3.07 -7.27
CA LEU A 71 -0.14 -3.25 -5.83
C LEU A 71 -1.46 -2.62 -5.38
N GLU A 72 -2.31 -3.38 -4.69
CA GLU A 72 -3.69 -2.96 -4.46
C GLU A 72 -4.15 -3.13 -3.02
N PHE A 73 -4.83 -2.10 -2.53
CA PHE A 73 -5.41 -1.95 -1.20
C PHE A 73 -6.85 -1.42 -1.30
N HIS A 74 -7.59 -1.82 -2.34
CA HIS A 74 -8.93 -1.28 -2.59
C HIS A 74 -9.89 -1.64 -1.46
N GLY A 75 -10.49 -0.63 -0.83
CA GLY A 75 -11.38 -0.81 0.33
C GLY A 75 -10.74 -1.44 1.57
N ALA A 76 -9.41 -1.45 1.67
CA ALA A 76 -8.72 -1.98 2.83
C ALA A 76 -8.79 -1.03 4.02
N ALA A 77 -8.82 -1.58 5.24
CA ALA A 77 -8.76 -0.80 6.48
C ALA A 77 -7.51 -1.16 7.28
N LEU A 78 -6.59 -0.20 7.41
CA LEU A 78 -5.32 -0.36 8.11
C LEU A 78 -5.29 0.54 9.35
N SER A 79 -4.80 0.00 10.48
CA SER A 79 -4.73 0.71 11.75
C SER A 79 -3.39 0.46 12.43
N ASN A 80 -2.70 1.53 12.80
CA ASN A 80 -1.53 1.52 13.66
C ASN A 80 -1.40 2.93 14.28
N PRO A 81 -2.30 3.30 15.23
CA PRO A 81 -2.43 4.67 15.71
C PRO A 81 -1.10 5.18 16.29
N GLY A 82 -0.71 6.40 15.90
CA GLY A 82 0.57 7.00 16.32
C GLY A 82 1.82 6.41 15.64
N GLY A 83 1.65 5.45 14.73
CA GLY A 83 2.71 4.86 13.92
C GLY A 83 2.36 4.84 12.43
N ARG A 84 3.17 4.13 11.63
CA ARG A 84 2.88 3.90 10.20
C ARG A 84 1.99 2.70 10.01
N VAL A 85 0.98 2.83 9.15
CA VAL A 85 0.16 1.70 8.70
C VAL A 85 0.70 1.06 7.43
N LEU A 86 1.35 1.85 6.57
CA LEU A 86 1.86 1.40 5.28
C LEU A 86 3.20 2.07 5.00
N SER A 87 4.23 1.26 4.77
CA SER A 87 5.59 1.69 4.45
C SER A 87 6.07 1.01 3.18
N LEU A 88 6.15 1.78 2.09
CA LEU A 88 6.71 1.38 0.81
C LEU A 88 8.05 2.09 0.61
N TRP A 89 9.15 1.34 0.57
CA TRP A 89 10.47 1.91 0.33
C TRP A 89 11.18 1.20 -0.82
N GLU A 90 11.58 1.96 -1.83
CA GLU A 90 12.24 1.45 -3.04
C GLU A 90 11.39 0.37 -3.75
N VAL A 91 10.09 0.59 -3.82
CA VAL A 91 9.15 -0.30 -4.51
C VAL A 91 9.09 0.07 -5.99
N ILE A 92 9.09 -0.95 -6.86
CA ILE A 92 8.81 -0.79 -8.29
C ILE A 92 7.49 -1.49 -8.59
N ALA A 93 6.50 -0.71 -9.04
CA ALA A 93 5.23 -1.20 -9.58
C ALA A 93 5.17 -0.93 -11.09
N GLY A 94 5.09 -1.99 -11.90
CA GLY A 94 4.90 -1.89 -13.35
C GLY A 94 3.45 -1.53 -13.73
N GLY A 95 2.52 -1.68 -12.80
CA GLY A 95 1.17 -1.12 -12.84
C GLY A 95 1.01 0.10 -11.94
N GLY A 96 -0.17 0.21 -11.34
CA GLY A 96 -0.50 1.27 -10.37
C GLY A 96 -0.30 0.83 -8.92
N ILE A 97 -0.39 1.79 -8.01
CA ILE A 97 -0.65 1.53 -6.60
C ILE A 97 -2.07 2.02 -6.30
N GLY A 98 -2.95 1.09 -5.95
CA GLY A 98 -4.37 1.33 -5.75
C GLY A 98 -4.74 1.43 -4.27
N CYS A 99 -4.92 2.64 -3.76
CA CYS A 99 -5.47 2.91 -2.43
C CYS A 99 -6.81 3.66 -2.56
N CYS A 100 -7.68 3.12 -3.41
CA CYS A 100 -8.95 3.72 -3.78
C CYS A 100 -10.14 2.93 -3.23
N GLU A 101 -11.36 3.42 -3.47
CA GLU A 101 -12.59 2.68 -3.17
C GLU A 101 -12.78 2.43 -1.67
N GLY A 102 -12.61 3.48 -0.85
CA GLY A 102 -12.82 3.39 0.60
C GLY A 102 -11.61 2.87 1.38
N PHE A 103 -10.40 2.98 0.83
CA PHE A 103 -9.18 2.73 1.59
C PHE A 103 -9.13 3.63 2.84
N ALA A 104 -9.01 3.04 4.02
CA ALA A 104 -8.98 3.75 5.30
C ALA A 104 -7.68 3.45 6.06
N ALA A 105 -7.01 4.50 6.53
CA ALA A 105 -5.78 4.41 7.29
C ALA A 105 -5.90 5.23 8.59
N THR A 106 -5.69 4.59 9.74
CA THR A 106 -5.46 5.27 11.03
C THR A 106 -4.00 5.13 11.41
N GLY A 107 -3.22 6.18 11.16
CA GLY A 107 -1.76 6.20 11.19
C GLY A 107 -1.17 6.59 9.83
N ASP A 108 0.15 6.73 9.80
CA ASP A 108 0.86 7.35 8.67
C ASP A 108 0.99 6.40 7.47
N VAL A 109 0.89 6.96 6.27
CA VAL A 109 1.15 6.27 5.00
C VAL A 109 2.42 6.84 4.39
N SER A 110 3.43 6.00 4.18
CA SER A 110 4.72 6.40 3.62
C SER A 110 5.06 5.62 2.35
N ILE A 111 5.29 6.35 1.26
CA ILE A 111 5.83 5.86 0.00
C ILE A 111 7.09 6.68 -0.30
N SER A 112 8.24 6.03 -0.23
CA SER A 112 9.55 6.68 -0.37
C SER A 112 10.36 6.03 -1.49
N ASN A 113 10.96 6.87 -2.36
CA ASN A 113 11.87 6.46 -3.44
C ASN A 113 11.30 5.34 -4.33
N SER A 114 9.99 5.32 -4.54
CA SER A 114 9.30 4.27 -5.29
C SER A 114 8.94 4.73 -6.69
N ARG A 115 8.93 3.80 -7.64
CA ARG A 115 8.55 4.03 -9.04
C ARG A 115 7.25 3.31 -9.36
N ILE A 116 6.29 4.05 -9.90
CA ILE A 116 4.94 3.58 -10.24
C ILE A 116 4.74 3.90 -11.72
N ALA A 117 4.72 2.88 -12.57
CA ALA A 117 4.64 3.10 -14.02
C ALA A 117 3.30 3.71 -14.45
N ALA A 118 2.23 3.49 -13.68
CA ALA A 118 0.92 4.05 -13.93
C ALA A 118 0.49 5.03 -12.81
N THR A 119 -0.73 4.86 -12.29
CA THR A 119 -1.38 5.78 -11.35
C THR A 119 -1.07 5.38 -9.91
N LEU A 120 -0.71 6.36 -9.07
CA LEU A 120 -0.95 6.29 -7.62
C LEU A 120 -2.37 6.78 -7.36
N CYS A 121 -3.26 5.87 -6.96
CA CYS A 121 -4.67 6.16 -6.75
C CYS A 121 -4.94 6.34 -5.25
N LEU A 122 -5.39 7.54 -4.87
CA LEU A 122 -5.87 7.89 -3.52
C LEU A 122 -7.27 8.52 -3.59
N ALA A 123 -8.03 8.24 -4.64
CA ALA A 123 -9.40 8.71 -4.73
C ALA A 123 -10.28 7.95 -3.72
N GLU A 124 -11.07 8.71 -2.95
CA GLU A 124 -12.02 8.14 -1.98
C GLU A 124 -11.33 7.36 -0.87
N THR A 125 -10.17 7.84 -0.43
CA THR A 125 -9.49 7.37 0.79
C THR A 125 -9.75 8.30 1.96
N THR A 126 -9.72 7.74 3.17
CA THR A 126 -9.54 8.49 4.41
C THR A 126 -8.20 8.10 5.04
N ILE A 127 -7.33 9.08 5.30
CA ILE A 127 -6.06 8.91 6.02
C ILE A 127 -6.09 9.83 7.25
N ASP A 128 -6.24 9.24 8.43
CA ASP A 128 -6.03 9.89 9.73
C ASP A 128 -4.58 9.66 10.20
N GLY A 129 -3.68 10.38 9.53
CA GLY A 129 -2.24 10.28 9.69
C GLY A 129 -1.54 11.10 8.60
N ASP A 130 -0.23 11.25 8.70
CA ASP A 130 0.54 11.95 7.67
C ASP A 130 0.64 11.09 6.40
N LEU A 131 0.57 11.75 5.24
CA LEU A 131 0.81 11.14 3.94
C LEU A 131 2.18 11.59 3.42
N HIS A 132 3.16 10.69 3.44
CA HIS A 132 4.50 10.95 2.93
C HIS A 132 4.69 10.28 1.57
N LEU A 133 4.81 11.08 0.53
CA LEU A 133 5.11 10.66 -0.84
C LEU A 133 6.43 11.31 -1.24
N ARG A 134 7.55 10.86 -0.67
CA ARG A 134 8.88 11.47 -0.88
C ARG A 134 9.65 10.75 -1.98
N GLY A 135 10.14 11.48 -2.99
CA GLY A 135 10.92 10.86 -4.07
C GLY A 135 10.14 9.82 -4.88
N VAL A 136 8.81 9.92 -4.91
CA VAL A 136 7.93 9.05 -5.69
C VAL A 136 7.95 9.52 -7.14
N GLU A 137 8.17 8.58 -8.06
CA GLU A 137 7.99 8.79 -9.50
C GLU A 137 6.73 8.04 -9.94
N ALA A 138 5.69 8.76 -10.36
CA ALA A 138 4.44 8.17 -10.84
C ALA A 138 3.97 8.86 -12.13
N ALA A 139 3.35 8.09 -13.04
CA ALA A 139 2.79 8.68 -14.25
C ALA A 139 1.61 9.61 -13.94
N SER A 140 0.84 9.30 -12.89
CA SER A 140 -0.20 10.18 -12.38
C SER A 140 -0.50 9.96 -10.89
N LEU A 141 -1.06 10.99 -10.26
CA LEU A 141 -1.66 10.93 -8.93
C LEU A 141 -3.15 11.23 -9.08
N LYS A 142 -4.00 10.31 -8.64
CA LYS A 142 -5.45 10.49 -8.66
C LYS A 142 -5.95 10.77 -7.24
N ILE A 143 -6.48 11.98 -7.03
CA ILE A 143 -7.22 12.39 -5.84
C ILE A 143 -8.68 12.61 -6.25
N GLY A 144 -9.64 12.14 -5.45
CA GLY A 144 -11.08 12.28 -5.69
C GLY A 144 -11.75 13.28 -4.73
N PRO A 145 -12.99 13.72 -5.02
CA PRO A 145 -13.70 14.71 -4.20
C PRO A 145 -14.06 14.21 -2.79
N ARG A 146 -14.10 12.89 -2.57
CA ARG A 146 -14.32 12.26 -1.26
C ARG A 146 -13.03 11.85 -0.55
N THR A 147 -11.90 12.40 -0.98
CA THR A 147 -10.59 12.08 -0.37
C THR A 147 -10.40 12.93 0.88
N GLU A 148 -10.16 12.29 2.00
CA GLU A 148 -9.95 12.92 3.30
C GLU A 148 -8.53 12.65 3.78
N LEU A 149 -7.65 13.65 3.65
CA LEU A 149 -6.30 13.62 4.19
C LEU A 149 -6.28 14.53 5.41
N LEU A 150 -6.32 13.93 6.61
CA LEU A 150 -6.62 14.66 7.84
C LEU A 150 -5.38 15.33 8.46
N ARG A 151 -4.17 14.96 8.01
CA ARG A 151 -2.89 15.50 8.47
C ARG A 151 -2.02 15.97 7.29
N ALA A 152 -0.72 16.15 7.54
CA ALA A 152 0.17 16.77 6.56
C ALA A 152 0.38 15.85 5.35
N VAL A 153 0.56 16.47 4.19
CA VAL A 153 0.95 15.80 2.95
C VAL A 153 2.32 16.29 2.53
N ASP A 154 3.29 15.37 2.44
CA ASP A 154 4.64 15.65 1.99
C ASP A 154 4.88 15.04 0.61
N LEU A 155 5.11 15.88 -0.39
CA LEU A 155 5.41 15.48 -1.78
C LEU A 155 6.86 15.80 -2.18
N ARG A 156 7.75 16.11 -1.23
CA ARG A 156 9.10 16.59 -1.55
C ARG A 156 9.85 15.60 -2.44
N HIS A 157 10.53 16.14 -3.43
CA HIS A 157 11.33 15.40 -4.42
C HIS A 157 10.54 14.43 -5.30
N SER A 158 9.21 14.40 -5.21
CA SER A 158 8.38 13.55 -6.06
C SER A 158 8.13 14.18 -7.41
N ARG A 159 8.05 13.33 -8.42
CA ARG A 159 7.72 13.67 -9.81
C ARG A 159 6.47 12.89 -10.19
N VAL A 160 5.34 13.57 -10.18
CA VAL A 160 4.06 12.98 -10.56
C VAL A 160 3.50 13.73 -11.75
N GLY A 161 3.18 12.99 -12.81
CA GLY A 161 2.47 13.57 -13.94
C GLY A 161 1.06 14.03 -13.54
N VAL A 162 0.58 15.08 -14.20
CA VAL A 162 -0.83 15.50 -14.13
C VAL A 162 -1.48 15.13 -15.46
N ARG A 163 -2.45 14.21 -15.42
CA ARG A 163 -3.36 14.01 -16.56
C ARG A 163 -4.62 14.82 -16.27
N ARG A 164 -4.91 15.79 -17.16
CA ARG A 164 -6.17 16.53 -17.18
C ARG A 164 -7.34 15.60 -17.47
#